data_AF-A0ABD1B7T9-F1
#
_entry.id   AF-A0ABD1B7T9-F1
#
_cell.length_a   1.000
_cell.length_b   1.000
_cell.length_c   1.000
_cell.angle_alpha   90.00
_cell.angle_beta   90.00
_cell.angle_gamma   90.00
#
_symmetry.space_group_name_H-M   'P 1'
#
loop_
_entity.id
_entity.type
_entity.pdbx_description
1 polymer ?
#
loop_
_entity_poly.entity_id
_entity_poly.type
_entity_poly.pdbx_seq_one_letter_code
_entity_poly.pdbx_strand_id
1 'polypeptide(L)'
;MKTVTGRVMNAESISLSKAATLLSGFASSENGTSQDVSAYLRRSATAFTELKNIHREIKSKRTKPRSKKKRKSDGEIGSEERKSKKRRKSKEIDC
;
A
#
# COMPACT_ATOMS: atom_id res chain seq x y z
N MET A 1 23.29 14.54 -30.76
CA MET A 1 22.83 13.39 -29.96
C MET A 1 22.88 12.14 -30.83
N LYS A 2 23.40 11.02 -30.32
CA LYS A 2 23.34 9.73 -31.05
C LYS A 2 22.02 9.05 -30.71
N THR A 3 21.35 8.47 -31.69
CA THR A 3 20.12 7.70 -31.49
C THR A 3 20.46 6.35 -30.86
N VAL A 4 19.79 6.04 -29.75
CA VAL A 4 19.86 4.71 -29.13
C VAL A 4 18.71 3.89 -29.68
N THR A 5 19.02 2.73 -30.26
CA THR A 5 18.02 1.77 -30.74
C THR A 5 17.99 0.56 -29.81
N GLY A 6 16.78 0.08 -29.48
CA GLY A 6 16.59 -1.13 -28.68
C GLY A 6 15.36 -1.91 -29.16
N ARG A 7 15.32 -3.21 -28.82
CA ARG A 7 14.19 -4.12 -29.08
C ARG A 7 13.75 -4.75 -27.76
N VAL A 8 12.44 -4.97 -27.59
CA VAL A 8 11.90 -5.72 -26.45
C VAL A 8 12.22 -7.21 -26.59
N MET A 9 12.92 -7.76 -25.61
CA MET A 9 13.26 -9.20 -25.56
C MET A 9 12.24 -10.01 -24.75
N ASN A 10 11.68 -9.43 -23.68
CA ASN A 10 10.68 -10.05 -22.82
C ASN A 10 9.84 -8.96 -22.14
N ALA A 11 8.59 -9.28 -21.81
CA ALA A 11 7.70 -8.44 -21.04
C ALA A 11 6.93 -9.30 -20.03
N GLU A 12 7.13 -9.04 -18.75
CA GLU A 12 6.43 -9.72 -17.67
C GLU A 12 5.56 -8.74 -16.88
N SER A 13 4.35 -9.18 -16.52
CA SER A 13 3.46 -8.38 -15.68
C SER A 13 4.02 -8.27 -14.26
N ILE A 14 3.96 -7.07 -13.68
CA ILE A 14 4.33 -6.83 -12.30
C ILE A 14 3.12 -6.42 -11.45
N SER A 15 3.22 -6.62 -10.14
CA SER A 15 2.17 -6.15 -9.23
C SER A 15 2.10 -4.63 -9.18
N LEU A 16 0.91 -4.09 -8.92
CA LEU A 16 0.69 -2.65 -8.79
C LEU A 16 1.58 -2.01 -7.72
N SER A 17 1.75 -2.68 -6.58
CA SER A 17 2.66 -2.21 -5.53
C SER A 17 4.11 -2.13 -6.00
N LYS A 18 4.58 -3.12 -6.78
CA LYS A 18 5.93 -3.14 -7.35
C LYS A 18 6.11 -2.01 -8.35
N ALA A 19 5.12 -1.78 -9.23
CA ALA A 19 5.13 -0.69 -10.20
C ALA A 19 5.21 0.68 -9.50
N ALA A 20 4.40 0.91 -8.46
CA ALA A 20 4.42 2.15 -7.70
C ALA A 20 5.78 2.41 -7.03
N THR A 21 6.40 1.37 -6.44
CA THR A 21 7.73 1.50 -5.83
C THR A 21 8.81 1.82 -6.85
N LEU A 22 8.85 1.09 -7.98
CA LEU A 22 9.84 1.32 -9.04
C LEU A 22 9.73 2.74 -9.62
N LEU A 23 8.51 3.17 -9.94
CA LEU A 23 8.29 4.50 -10.52
C LEU A 23 8.62 5.63 -9.53
N SER A 24 8.26 5.46 -8.25
CA SER A 24 8.60 6.45 -7.21
C SER A 24 10.11 6.56 -7.03
N GLY A 25 10.84 5.45 -6.97
CA GLY A 25 12.29 5.46 -6.86
C GLY A 25 12.96 6.13 -8.07
N PHE A 26 12.47 5.81 -9.27
CA PHE A 26 12.98 6.40 -10.52
C PHE A 26 12.72 7.92 -10.58
N ALA A 27 11.54 8.38 -10.18
CA ALA A 27 11.19 9.80 -10.18
C ALA A 27 11.97 10.62 -9.14
N SER A 28 12.45 9.99 -8.06
CA SER A 28 13.30 10.64 -7.03
C SER A 28 14.79 10.65 -7.38
N SER A 29 15.21 9.85 -8.35
CA SER A 29 16.62 9.77 -8.78
C SER A 29 16.97 10.92 -9.72
N GLU A 30 18.24 11.36 -9.68
CA GLU A 30 18.79 12.28 -10.66
C GLU A 30 19.02 11.54 -11.99
N ASN A 31 18.16 11.82 -12.98
CA ASN A 31 18.08 11.06 -14.22
C ASN A 31 18.34 11.91 -15.49
N GLY A 32 18.83 13.14 -15.32
CA GLY A 32 19.18 14.03 -16.44
C GLY A 32 18.02 14.39 -17.37
N THR A 33 16.77 14.21 -16.94
CA THR A 33 15.58 14.49 -17.75
C THR A 33 15.25 15.98 -17.78
N SER A 34 14.53 16.43 -18.81
CA SER A 34 14.02 17.81 -18.86
C SER A 34 13.00 18.05 -17.75
N GLN A 35 12.80 19.32 -17.39
CA GLN A 35 11.88 19.71 -16.31
C GLN A 35 10.45 19.20 -16.54
N ASP A 36 9.95 19.24 -17.78
CA ASP A 36 8.61 18.77 -18.14
C ASP A 36 8.47 17.26 -17.97
N VAL A 37 9.49 16.51 -18.38
CA VAL A 37 9.55 15.05 -18.22
C VAL A 37 9.62 14.69 -16.73
N SER A 38 10.42 15.40 -15.95
CA SER A 38 10.48 15.23 -14.49
C SER A 38 9.12 15.53 -13.83
N ALA A 39 8.44 16.60 -14.24
CA ALA A 39 7.10 16.92 -13.74
C ALA A 39 6.09 15.83 -14.10
N TYR A 40 6.15 15.28 -15.31
CA TYR A 40 5.33 14.15 -15.73
C TYR A 40 5.60 12.90 -14.87
N LEU A 41 6.87 12.51 -14.70
CA LEU A 41 7.26 11.34 -13.89
C LEU A 41 6.75 11.45 -12.44
N ARG A 42 6.87 12.64 -11.82
CA ARG A 42 6.34 12.89 -10.48
C ARG A 42 4.82 12.73 -10.42
N ARG A 43 4.09 13.29 -11.39
CA ARG A 43 2.62 13.12 -11.47
C ARG A 43 2.24 11.65 -11.63
N SER A 44 2.93 10.92 -12.49
CA SER A 44 2.71 9.48 -12.68
C SER A 44 2.99 8.68 -11.39
N ALA A 45 4.09 8.97 -10.68
CA ALA A 45 4.42 8.32 -9.42
C ALA A 45 3.33 8.54 -8.35
N THR A 46 2.78 9.75 -8.25
CA THR A 46 1.65 10.07 -7.37
C THR A 46 0.41 9.26 -7.76
N ALA A 47 0.03 9.24 -9.04
CA ALA A 47 -1.13 8.50 -9.52
C ALA A 47 -1.04 6.99 -9.22
N PHE A 48 0.16 6.38 -9.38
CA PHE A 48 0.37 4.97 -9.03
C PHE A 48 0.24 4.71 -7.52
N THR A 49 0.67 5.66 -6.69
CA THR A 49 0.52 5.58 -5.24
C THR A 49 -0.95 5.63 -4.83
N GLU A 50 -1.73 6.52 -5.45
CA GLU A 50 -3.18 6.59 -5.26
C GLU A 50 -3.87 5.30 -5.71
N LEU A 51 -3.52 4.80 -6.91
CA LEU A 51 -4.06 3.56 -7.44
C LEU A 51 -3.78 2.36 -6.52
N LYS A 52 -2.57 2.28 -5.96
CA LYS A 52 -2.20 1.27 -4.94
C LYS A 52 -3.12 1.34 -3.71
N ASN A 53 -3.42 2.55 -3.24
CA ASN A 53 -4.28 2.77 -2.08
C ASN A 53 -5.74 2.39 -2.38
N ILE A 54 -6.27 2.78 -3.55
CA ILE A 54 -7.61 2.41 -4.01
C ILE A 54 -7.73 0.88 -4.11
N HIS A 55 -6.74 0.21 -4.72
CA HIS A 55 -6.71 -1.25 -4.82
C HIS A 55 -6.74 -1.92 -3.43
N ARG A 56 -5.99 -1.39 -2.46
CA ARG A 56 -6.01 -1.87 -1.07
C ARG A 56 -7.38 -1.67 -0.43
N GLU A 57 -8.01 -0.51 -0.64
CA GLU A 57 -9.33 -0.21 -0.09
C GLU A 57 -10.40 -1.17 -0.62
N ILE A 58 -10.45 -1.39 -1.94
CA ILE A 58 -11.38 -2.34 -2.57
C ILE A 58 -11.18 -3.74 -2.00
N LYS A 59 -9.94 -4.20 -1.88
CA LYS A 59 -9.63 -5.52 -1.30
C LYS A 59 -10.12 -5.61 0.15
N SER A 60 -9.89 -4.58 0.96
CA SER A 60 -10.31 -4.54 2.36
C SER A 60 -11.84 -4.59 2.55
N LYS A 61 -12.61 -3.93 1.67
CA LYS A 61 -14.07 -3.93 1.70
C LYS A 61 -14.64 -5.32 1.38
N ARG A 62 -13.99 -6.06 0.47
CA ARG A 62 -14.39 -7.44 0.12
C ARG A 62 -14.13 -8.44 1.24
N THR A 63 -13.11 -8.21 2.07
CA THR A 63 -12.71 -9.14 3.12
C THR A 63 -13.34 -8.89 4.48
N LYS A 64 -14.15 -7.83 4.66
CA LYS A 64 -14.89 -7.64 5.92
C LYS A 64 -15.99 -8.72 5.99
N PRO A 65 -15.95 -9.65 6.97
CA PRO A 65 -17.12 -10.47 7.25
C PRO A 65 -18.24 -9.51 7.59
N ARG A 66 -19.44 -9.70 7.02
CA ARG A 66 -20.65 -9.03 7.48
C ARG A 66 -20.84 -9.43 8.95
N SER A 67 -20.25 -8.68 9.88
CA SER A 67 -20.50 -8.86 11.29
C SER A 67 -22.00 -8.62 11.47
N LYS A 68 -22.69 -9.69 11.88
CA LYS A 68 -24.14 -9.74 12.03
C LYS A 68 -24.56 -8.55 12.89
N LYS A 69 -25.29 -7.62 12.28
CA LYS A 69 -25.97 -6.52 12.94
C LYS A 69 -27.00 -7.11 13.91
N LYS A 70 -26.59 -7.41 15.15
CA LYS A 70 -27.54 -7.59 16.25
C LYS A 70 -28.09 -6.21 16.58
N ARG A 71 -29.23 -5.88 15.97
CA ARG A 71 -30.14 -4.87 16.52
C ARG A 71 -30.59 -5.40 17.89
N LYS A 72 -30.22 -4.72 18.97
CA LYS A 72 -31.02 -4.68 20.18
C LYS A 72 -31.13 -3.21 20.58
N SER A 73 -32.37 -2.74 20.52
CA SER A 73 -32.87 -1.47 21.00
C SER A 73 -32.78 -1.38 22.52
N ASP A 74 -32.63 -0.14 22.99
CA ASP A 74 -32.87 0.45 24.31
C ASP A 74 -32.29 -0.19 25.57
N GLY A 75 -31.57 0.63 26.33
CA GLY A 75 -31.11 0.37 27.68
C GLY A 75 -29.87 1.19 28.02
N GLU A 76 -30.10 2.29 28.73
CA GLU A 76 -29.15 3.26 29.29
C GLU A 76 -27.86 2.73 29.96
N ILE A 77 -26.84 3.60 29.90
CA ILE A 77 -25.79 3.90 30.90
C ILE A 77 -24.82 2.78 31.29
N GLY A 78 -23.52 3.02 31.09
CA GLY A 78 -22.46 2.25 31.74
C GLY A 78 -21.06 2.48 31.20
N SER A 79 -20.35 3.42 31.80
CA SER A 79 -18.90 3.63 31.77
C SER A 79 -18.07 2.33 31.88
N GLU A 80 -16.96 2.25 31.14
CA GLU A 80 -15.59 2.13 31.70
C GLU A 80 -14.59 1.57 30.68
N GLU A 81 -13.53 2.33 30.53
CA GLU A 81 -12.22 1.97 29.98
C GLU A 81 -11.69 0.65 30.54
N ARG A 82 -11.34 -0.31 29.68
CA ARG A 82 -10.37 -1.38 30.04
C ARG A 82 -9.37 -1.67 28.93
N LYS A 83 -8.31 -0.86 28.95
CA LYS A 83 -6.96 -1.23 28.49
C LYS A 83 -6.53 -2.52 29.21
N SER A 84 -6.45 -3.64 28.50
CA SER A 84 -5.88 -4.89 29.01
C SER A 84 -4.78 -5.36 28.05
N LYS A 85 -3.59 -4.78 28.19
CA LYS A 85 -2.39 -5.46 28.70
C LYS A 85 -2.16 -6.85 28.08
N LYS A 86 -1.28 -6.83 27.07
CA LYS A 86 -0.09 -7.70 26.95
C LYS A 86 0.16 -8.50 28.22
N ARG A 87 0.23 -9.83 28.11
CA ARG A 87 0.92 -10.83 28.96
C ARG A 87 0.44 -12.20 28.42
N ARG A 88 1.22 -13.28 28.29
CA ARG A 88 2.58 -13.64 28.73
C ARG A 88 2.91 -15.00 28.05
N LYS A 89 4.18 -15.24 27.67
CA LYS A 89 5.15 -16.12 28.39
C LYS A 89 4.90 -17.59 28.02
N SER A 90 5.88 -18.43 27.72
CA SER A 90 7.18 -18.73 28.35
C SER A 90 7.75 -19.92 27.53
N LYS A 91 8.97 -20.44 27.59
CA LYS A 91 10.14 -20.42 28.50
C LYS A 91 11.20 -21.23 27.71
N GLU A 92 12.45 -20.79 27.63
CA GLU A 92 13.56 -21.20 28.52
C GLU A 92 14.41 -22.30 27.86
N ILE A 93 15.69 -21.97 27.80
CA ILE A 93 16.85 -22.72 27.35
C ILE A 93 17.17 -23.76 28.44
N ASP A 94 17.58 -24.98 28.08
CA ASP A 94 18.77 -25.62 28.68
C ASP A 94 19.25 -26.87 27.92
N CYS A 95 20.56 -27.10 28.02
CA CYS A 95 21.44 -28.13 27.43
C CYS A 95 21.96 -27.88 26.01
#